data_AF-A0A6J1YKU9-F1
#
_entry.id   AF-A0A6J1YKU9-F1
#
_cell.length_a   1.000
_cell.length_b   1.000
_cell.length_c   1.000
_cell.angle_alpha   90.00
_cell.angle_beta   90.00
_cell.angle_gamma   90.00
#
_symmetry.space_group_name_H-M   'P 1'
#
loop_
_entity.id
_entity.type
_entity.pdbx_description
1 polymer ?
#
loop_
_entity_poly.entity_id
_entity_poly.type
_entity_poly.pdbx_seq_one_letter_code
_entity_poly.pdbx_strand_id
1 'polypeptide(L)'
;MALLLCLGLTAALARGCLHCHGNFSEKFSFYRHHVNLKSWWVGDIPVSGLLLSDWSQDTMKELHLAIPAEITREKLNQVANAVYQKMDQLYQGKMYFPGYFPNELRAIFREQVHLIQNAIIESRIDCQRHCGIFQYETISCTNCTDSHVVCFGYNCESSAQWETAVQGLLRYINKWHKQDDHTRTTPAFLMSPSFTCLEPPHLANLTLENASECLTQH
;
A
#
# COMPACT_ATOMS: atom_id res chain seq x y z
N MET A 1 45.72 -13.45 -5.41
CA MET A 1 44.46 -13.31 -6.17
C MET A 1 43.32 -13.24 -5.16
N ALA A 2 42.86 -12.04 -4.82
CA ALA A 2 41.76 -11.84 -3.88
C ALA A 2 40.48 -11.58 -4.69
N LEU A 3 39.53 -12.52 -4.62
CA LEU A 3 38.19 -12.37 -5.18
C LEU A 3 37.36 -11.53 -4.20
N LEU A 4 37.13 -10.27 -4.55
CA LEU A 4 36.12 -9.42 -3.92
C LEU A 4 34.74 -9.86 -4.44
N LEU A 5 34.01 -10.61 -3.62
CA LEU A 5 32.58 -10.84 -3.78
C LEU A 5 31.84 -9.59 -3.30
N CYS A 6 31.58 -8.65 -4.21
CA CYS A 6 30.58 -7.62 -3.97
C CYS A 6 29.19 -8.27 -4.05
N LEU A 7 28.63 -8.63 -2.89
CA LEU A 7 27.20 -8.86 -2.72
C LEU A 7 26.50 -7.52 -2.96
N GLY A 8 26.08 -7.27 -4.20
CA GLY A 8 25.18 -6.18 -4.52
C GLY A 8 23.84 -6.43 -3.86
N LEU A 9 23.59 -5.78 -2.72
CA LEU A 9 22.23 -5.49 -2.29
C LEU A 9 21.59 -4.67 -3.42
N THR A 10 20.87 -5.32 -4.32
CA THR A 10 19.91 -4.62 -5.17
C THR A 10 18.88 -4.07 -4.19
N ALA A 11 19.01 -2.80 -3.82
CA ALA A 11 17.90 -2.07 -3.23
C ALA A 11 16.70 -2.35 -4.15
N ALA A 12 15.67 -3.00 -3.62
CA ALA A 12 14.46 -3.23 -4.39
C ALA A 12 13.95 -1.85 -4.79
N LEU A 13 14.17 -1.47 -6.05
CA LEU A 13 13.72 -0.20 -6.59
C LEU A 13 12.23 -0.13 -6.31
N ALA A 14 11.80 0.81 -5.49
CA ALA A 14 10.42 0.93 -5.09
C ALA A 14 9.57 1.07 -6.36
N ARG A 15 8.73 0.06 -6.62
CA ARG A 15 8.07 -0.10 -7.93
C ARG A 15 6.75 0.68 -8.02
N GLY A 16 6.15 1.10 -6.91
CA GLY A 16 4.84 1.75 -6.93
C GLY A 16 3.72 0.73 -7.13
N CYS A 17 2.58 0.97 -6.48
CA CYS A 17 1.50 -0.03 -6.43
C CYS A 17 1.02 -0.43 -7.82
N LEU A 18 0.83 0.54 -8.73
CA LEU A 18 0.33 0.24 -10.08
C LEU A 18 1.30 -0.64 -10.89
N HIS A 19 2.61 -0.59 -10.63
CA HIS A 19 3.58 -1.46 -11.29
C HIS A 19 3.38 -2.93 -10.96
N CYS A 20 2.80 -3.23 -9.80
CA CYS A 20 2.50 -4.60 -9.40
C CYS A 20 1.29 -5.19 -10.14
N HIS A 21 0.54 -4.39 -10.91
CA HIS A 21 -0.55 -4.88 -11.73
C HIS A 21 -0.01 -5.59 -12.98
N GLY A 22 -0.54 -6.78 -13.28
CA GLY A 22 0.01 -7.67 -14.32
C GLY A 22 0.13 -7.05 -15.72
N ASN A 23 -0.76 -6.12 -16.06
CA ASN A 23 -0.77 -5.47 -17.38
C ASN A 23 0.03 -4.17 -17.44
N PHE A 24 0.67 -3.75 -16.34
CA PHE A 24 1.35 -2.46 -16.28
C PHE A 24 2.44 -2.33 -17.33
N SER A 25 3.33 -3.31 -17.41
CA SER A 25 4.47 -3.30 -18.34
C SER A 25 4.01 -3.16 -19.79
N GLU A 26 3.02 -3.95 -20.19
CA GLU A 26 2.46 -3.93 -21.54
C GLU A 26 1.80 -2.59 -21.87
N LYS A 27 0.88 -2.13 -21.00
CA LYS A 27 0.15 -0.86 -21.20
C LYS A 27 1.11 0.34 -21.24
N PHE A 28 2.04 0.45 -20.30
CA PHE A 28 2.99 1.56 -20.26
C PHE A 28 4.05 1.49 -21.35
N SER A 29 4.38 0.30 -21.86
CA SER A 29 5.18 0.16 -23.08
C SER A 29 4.43 0.69 -24.30
N PHE A 30 3.17 0.30 -24.46
CA PHE A 30 2.31 0.81 -25.53
C PHE A 30 2.23 2.34 -25.51
N TYR A 31 1.92 2.94 -24.36
CA TYR A 31 1.83 4.39 -24.20
C TYR A 31 3.14 5.09 -24.61
N ARG A 32 4.28 4.68 -24.04
CA ARG A 32 5.59 5.27 -24.37
C ARG A 32 5.91 5.24 -25.86
N HIS A 33 5.57 4.14 -26.55
CA HIS A 33 5.82 4.02 -27.98
C HIS A 33 4.93 4.96 -28.82
N HIS A 34 3.71 5.21 -28.37
CA HIS A 34 2.72 5.99 -29.12
C HIS A 34 2.73 7.50 -28.82
N VAL A 35 3.46 7.96 -27.78
CA VAL A 35 3.66 9.40 -27.50
C VAL A 35 4.21 10.14 -28.73
N ASN A 36 5.20 9.55 -29.40
CA ASN A 36 5.87 10.15 -30.56
C ASN A 36 4.95 10.34 -31.77
N LEU A 37 3.87 9.55 -31.86
CA LEU A 37 2.93 9.58 -32.98
C LEU A 37 1.82 10.62 -32.79
N LYS A 38 1.62 11.09 -31.57
CA LYS A 38 0.50 11.97 -31.19
C LYS A 38 0.95 13.37 -30.77
N SER A 39 2.16 13.50 -30.25
CA SER A 39 2.72 14.78 -29.81
C SER A 39 3.37 15.55 -30.96
N TRP A 40 2.67 16.53 -31.52
CA TRP A 40 3.15 17.36 -32.63
C TRP A 40 4.14 18.47 -32.21
N TRP A 41 4.32 18.68 -30.90
CA TRP A 41 5.26 19.66 -30.37
C TRP A 41 6.55 18.99 -29.88
N VAL A 42 7.69 19.48 -30.36
CA VAL A 42 9.03 18.92 -30.10
C VAL A 42 9.35 18.81 -28.59
N GLY A 43 8.83 19.73 -27.77
CA GLY A 43 9.04 19.74 -26.32
C GLY A 43 8.16 18.76 -25.52
N ASP A 44 7.01 18.36 -26.06
CA ASP A 44 6.06 17.52 -25.33
C ASP A 44 6.49 16.05 -25.31
N ILE A 45 7.15 15.57 -26.37
CA ILE A 45 7.68 14.20 -26.49
C ILE A 45 8.64 13.85 -25.33
N PRO A 46 9.75 14.59 -25.12
CA PRO A 46 10.71 14.23 -24.07
C PRO A 46 10.10 14.31 -22.67
N VAL A 47 9.26 15.32 -22.41
CA VAL A 47 8.59 15.47 -21.10
C VAL A 47 7.62 14.32 -20.83
N SER A 48 6.80 13.95 -21.82
CA SER A 48 5.83 12.87 -21.68
C SER A 48 6.51 11.50 -21.58
N GLY A 49 7.60 11.30 -22.32
CA GLY A 49 8.42 10.09 -22.23
C GLY A 49 9.04 9.91 -20.84
N LEU A 50 9.53 10.99 -20.22
CA LEU A 50 10.04 10.96 -18.85
C LEU A 50 8.93 10.64 -17.85
N LEU A 51 7.79 11.34 -17.90
CA LEU A 51 6.64 11.08 -17.01
C LEU A 51 6.20 9.61 -17.02
N LEU A 52 6.16 8.99 -18.20
CA LEU A 52 5.77 7.58 -18.33
C LEU A 52 6.86 6.60 -17.87
N SER A 53 8.13 6.97 -17.99
CA SER A 53 9.26 6.10 -17.59
C SER A 53 9.45 6.12 -16.07
N ASP A 54 9.31 7.29 -15.47
CA ASP A 54 9.54 7.49 -14.03
C ASP A 54 8.28 7.24 -13.19
N TRP A 55 7.13 7.02 -13.84
CA TRP A 55 5.81 6.84 -13.24
C TRP A 55 5.79 5.94 -11.99
N SER A 56 6.45 4.80 -12.10
CA SER A 56 6.58 3.79 -11.04
C SER A 56 7.32 4.32 -9.81
N GLN A 57 8.47 4.95 -10.03
CA GLN A 57 9.31 5.51 -8.98
C GLN A 57 8.67 6.75 -8.36
N ASP A 58 8.10 7.61 -9.19
CA ASP A 58 7.46 8.84 -8.74
C ASP A 58 6.19 8.57 -7.96
N THR A 59 5.45 7.49 -8.29
CA THR A 59 4.30 7.05 -7.47
C THR A 59 4.72 6.83 -6.02
N MET A 60 5.86 6.18 -5.77
CA MET A 60 6.33 5.91 -4.40
C MET A 60 6.82 7.17 -3.69
N LYS A 61 7.39 8.14 -4.42
CA LYS A 61 7.78 9.43 -3.86
C LYS A 61 6.56 10.21 -3.38
N GLU A 62 5.50 10.23 -4.18
CA GLU A 62 4.30 11.06 -3.95
C GLU A 62 3.27 10.43 -3.02
N LEU A 63 3.34 9.11 -2.80
CA LEU A 63 2.35 8.42 -1.97
C LEU A 63 2.32 8.92 -0.51
N HIS A 64 3.47 9.37 0.01
CA HIS A 64 3.63 10.02 1.32
C HIS A 64 2.74 9.45 2.45
N LEU A 65 2.78 8.13 2.66
CA LEU A 65 2.02 7.47 3.72
C LEU A 65 2.87 7.26 4.97
N ALA A 66 2.30 7.56 6.14
CA ALA A 66 2.86 7.18 7.45
C ALA A 66 2.65 5.68 7.78
N ILE A 67 1.99 4.95 6.88
CA ILE A 67 1.64 3.53 7.00
C ILE A 67 2.29 2.74 5.87
N PRO A 68 2.56 1.43 6.05
CA PRO A 68 3.07 0.58 4.98
C PRO A 68 2.19 0.66 3.74
N ALA A 69 2.82 0.87 2.58
CA ALA A 69 2.19 0.94 1.27
C ALA A 69 1.83 -0.46 0.79
N GLU A 70 0.72 -0.98 1.31
CA GLU A 70 0.18 -2.29 0.99
C GLU A 70 -1.29 -2.16 0.55
N ILE A 71 -1.61 -2.73 -0.60
CA ILE A 71 -2.92 -2.61 -1.23
C ILE A 71 -3.52 -3.99 -1.50
N THR A 72 -4.83 -4.15 -1.35
CA THR A 72 -5.51 -5.39 -1.74
C THR A 72 -5.49 -5.55 -3.26
N ARG A 73 -5.49 -6.80 -3.73
CA ARG A 73 -5.49 -7.10 -5.17
C ARG A 73 -6.73 -6.52 -5.87
N GLU A 74 -7.88 -6.55 -5.21
CA GLU A 74 -9.12 -5.97 -5.71
C GLU A 74 -9.00 -4.46 -5.93
N LYS A 75 -8.56 -3.71 -4.91
CA LYS A 75 -8.40 -2.25 -5.00
C LYS A 75 -7.31 -1.87 -6.00
N LEU A 76 -6.22 -2.65 -6.11
CA LEU A 76 -5.20 -2.47 -7.13
C LEU A 76 -5.78 -2.59 -8.54
N ASN A 77 -6.62 -3.60 -8.79
CA ASN A 77 -7.29 -3.78 -10.08
C ASN A 77 -8.22 -2.59 -10.39
N GLN A 78 -8.96 -2.08 -9.38
CA GLN A 78 -9.81 -0.91 -9.55
C GLN A 78 -9.01 0.34 -9.94
N VAL A 79 -7.92 0.63 -9.22
CA VAL A 79 -7.00 1.73 -9.55
C VAL A 79 -6.45 1.55 -10.96
N ALA A 80 -5.97 0.35 -11.29
CA ALA A 80 -5.37 0.07 -12.60
C ALA A 80 -6.35 0.30 -13.75
N ASN A 81 -7.57 -0.21 -13.62
CA ASN A 81 -8.61 -0.01 -14.62
C ASN A 81 -8.95 1.46 -14.82
N ALA A 82 -9.09 2.24 -13.73
CA ALA A 82 -9.35 3.67 -13.81
C ALA A 82 -8.22 4.43 -14.53
N VAL A 83 -6.96 4.12 -14.20
CA VAL A 83 -5.79 4.74 -14.85
C VAL A 83 -5.72 4.34 -16.33
N TYR A 84 -5.84 3.05 -16.65
CA TYR A 84 -5.76 2.59 -18.03
C TYR A 84 -6.88 3.17 -18.89
N GLN A 85 -8.10 3.29 -18.37
CA GLN A 85 -9.21 3.92 -19.10
C GLN A 85 -8.89 5.37 -19.46
N LYS A 86 -8.36 6.17 -18.53
CA LYS A 86 -7.99 7.57 -18.77
C LYS A 86 -6.82 7.69 -19.74
N MET A 87 -5.83 6.80 -19.61
CA MET A 87 -4.72 6.72 -20.54
C MET A 87 -5.22 6.35 -21.95
N ASP A 88 -6.04 5.31 -22.10
CA ASP A 88 -6.62 4.92 -23.38
C ASP A 88 -7.43 6.08 -24.01
N GLN A 89 -8.21 6.82 -23.22
CA GLN A 89 -8.92 8.03 -23.67
C GLN A 89 -7.98 9.13 -24.16
N LEU A 90 -6.89 9.41 -23.43
CA LEU A 90 -5.89 10.40 -23.82
C LEU A 90 -5.26 10.05 -25.18
N TYR A 91 -4.98 8.77 -25.45
CA TYR A 91 -4.37 8.31 -26.70
C TYR A 91 -5.37 8.22 -27.87
N GLN A 92 -6.66 8.03 -27.59
CA GLN A 92 -7.73 8.09 -28.60
C GLN A 92 -8.07 9.52 -29.02
N GLY A 93 -7.84 10.51 -28.14
CA GLY A 93 -8.10 11.92 -28.40
C GLY A 93 -7.34 12.50 -29.60
N LYS A 94 -7.87 13.61 -30.11
CA LYS A 94 -7.18 14.48 -31.08
C LYS A 94 -6.52 15.61 -30.30
N MET A 95 -5.22 15.80 -30.50
CA MET A 95 -4.42 16.82 -29.82
C MET A 95 -4.34 18.10 -30.65
N TYR A 96 -4.54 19.26 -30.03
CA TYR A 96 -4.63 20.53 -30.77
C TYR A 96 -3.70 21.65 -30.28
N PHE A 97 -3.05 21.53 -29.11
CA PHE A 97 -2.19 22.61 -28.57
C PHE A 97 -0.98 22.10 -27.76
N PRO A 98 0.13 22.87 -27.70
CA PRO A 98 1.34 22.49 -26.97
C PRO A 98 1.11 22.37 -25.46
N GLY A 99 1.75 21.39 -24.83
CA GLY A 99 1.67 21.14 -23.40
C GLY A 99 0.41 20.39 -22.95
N TYR A 100 -0.56 20.17 -23.83
CA TYR A 100 -1.79 19.43 -23.49
C TYR A 100 -1.48 18.04 -22.93
N PHE A 101 -0.74 17.25 -23.70
CA PHE A 101 -0.46 15.86 -23.38
C PHE A 101 0.31 15.66 -22.05
N PRO A 102 1.44 16.35 -21.80
CA PRO A 102 2.13 16.22 -20.51
C PRO A 102 1.29 16.74 -19.33
N ASN A 103 0.37 17.70 -19.55
CA ASN A 103 -0.54 18.15 -18.48
C ASN A 103 -1.59 17.10 -18.14
N GLU A 104 -2.19 16.46 -19.14
CA GLU A 104 -3.14 15.35 -18.92
C GLU A 104 -2.45 14.15 -18.23
N LEU A 105 -1.23 13.79 -18.65
CA LEU A 105 -0.47 12.74 -17.96
C LEU A 105 -0.24 13.05 -16.48
N ARG A 106 0.13 14.29 -16.14
CA ARG A 106 0.29 14.72 -14.74
C ARG A 106 -1.03 14.67 -13.98
N ALA A 107 -2.15 15.02 -14.61
CA ALA A 107 -3.46 14.94 -13.99
C ALA A 107 -3.84 13.49 -13.67
N ILE A 108 -3.68 12.57 -14.64
CA ILE A 108 -3.91 11.12 -14.45
C ILE A 108 -2.99 10.58 -13.35
N PHE A 109 -1.72 10.99 -13.33
CA PHE A 109 -0.76 10.57 -12.32
C PHE A 109 -1.18 11.00 -10.90
N ARG A 110 -1.55 12.27 -10.72
CA ARG A 110 -2.01 12.79 -9.41
C ARG A 110 -3.28 12.07 -8.95
N GLU A 111 -4.21 11.85 -9.86
CA GLU A 111 -5.44 11.11 -9.56
C GLU A 111 -5.13 9.66 -9.14
N GLN A 112 -4.20 8.98 -9.82
CA GLN A 112 -3.74 7.67 -9.40
C GLN A 112 -3.20 7.69 -7.97
N VAL A 113 -2.34 8.64 -7.62
CA VAL A 113 -1.76 8.72 -6.28
C VAL A 113 -2.88 8.79 -5.24
N HIS A 114 -3.90 9.63 -5.45
CA HIS A 114 -5.06 9.71 -4.57
C HIS A 114 -5.88 8.41 -4.51
N LEU A 115 -6.13 7.75 -5.64
CA LEU A 115 -6.83 6.47 -5.67
C LEU A 115 -6.08 5.40 -4.86
N ILE A 116 -4.75 5.36 -4.96
CA ILE A 116 -3.92 4.43 -4.19
C ILE A 116 -3.97 4.77 -2.70
N GLN A 117 -3.80 6.04 -2.32
CA GLN A 117 -3.88 6.47 -0.92
C GLN A 117 -5.21 6.06 -0.30
N ASN A 118 -6.32 6.40 -0.96
CA ASN A 118 -7.66 6.07 -0.49
C ASN A 118 -7.85 4.56 -0.38
N ALA A 119 -7.43 3.78 -1.37
CA ALA A 119 -7.53 2.32 -1.33
C ALA A 119 -6.81 1.71 -0.12
N ILE A 120 -5.60 2.18 0.19
CA ILE A 120 -4.79 1.69 1.31
C ILE A 120 -5.43 2.10 2.65
N ILE A 121 -5.89 3.35 2.77
CA ILE A 121 -6.51 3.89 3.98
C ILE A 121 -7.86 3.22 4.25
N GLU A 122 -8.72 3.12 3.24
CA GLU A 122 -10.03 2.45 3.33
C GLU A 122 -9.89 1.00 3.79
N SER A 123 -8.94 0.24 3.22
CA SER A 123 -8.72 -1.15 3.62
C SER A 123 -8.38 -1.28 5.11
N ARG A 124 -7.65 -0.30 5.68
CA ARG A 124 -7.32 -0.27 7.11
C ARG A 124 -8.52 0.12 7.96
N ILE A 125 -9.31 1.11 7.52
CA ILE A 125 -10.54 1.52 8.20
C ILE A 125 -11.54 0.35 8.23
N ASP A 126 -11.71 -0.32 7.10
CA ASP A 126 -12.60 -1.48 7.00
C ASP A 126 -12.13 -2.63 7.89
N CYS A 127 -10.81 -2.86 7.97
CA CYS A 127 -10.24 -3.81 8.93
C CYS A 127 -10.65 -3.48 10.37
N GLN A 128 -10.61 -2.19 10.78
CA GLN A 128 -10.99 -1.75 12.12
C GLN A 128 -12.50 -1.83 12.41
N ARG A 129 -13.33 -1.93 11.37
CA ARG A 129 -14.80 -2.12 11.50
C ARG A 129 -15.20 -3.57 11.77
N HIS A 130 -14.25 -4.50 11.80
CA HIS A 130 -14.50 -5.85 12.31
C HIS A 130 -14.46 -5.86 13.84
N CYS A 131 -14.88 -6.99 14.45
CA CYS A 131 -14.69 -7.24 15.87
C CYS A 131 -13.50 -8.19 16.06
N GLY A 132 -12.48 -7.76 16.80
CA GLY A 132 -11.31 -8.56 17.13
C GLY A 132 -10.22 -8.57 16.06
N ILE A 133 -9.29 -9.55 16.17
CA ILE A 133 -8.16 -9.68 15.24
C ILE A 133 -8.68 -10.07 13.86
N PHE A 134 -8.31 -9.28 12.86
CA PHE A 134 -8.61 -9.54 11.46
C PHE A 134 -7.33 -9.45 10.62
N GLN A 135 -7.25 -10.30 9.59
CA GLN A 135 -6.15 -10.32 8.64
C GLN A 135 -6.71 -10.29 7.23
N TYR A 136 -6.09 -9.50 6.36
CA TYR A 136 -6.41 -9.49 4.93
C TYR A 136 -5.14 -9.50 4.08
N GLU A 137 -5.24 -10.15 2.92
CA GLU A 137 -4.15 -10.31 1.97
C GLU A 137 -3.93 -9.03 1.16
N THR A 138 -2.66 -8.68 0.96
CA THR A 138 -2.22 -7.47 0.28
C THR A 138 -1.07 -7.77 -0.67
N ILE A 139 -0.72 -6.77 -1.47
CA ILE A 139 0.50 -6.75 -2.27
C ILE A 139 1.31 -5.55 -1.79
N SER A 140 2.59 -5.77 -1.52
CA SER A 140 3.52 -4.70 -1.18
C SER A 140 3.83 -3.86 -2.42
N CYS A 141 3.59 -2.55 -2.33
CA CYS A 141 3.86 -1.63 -3.44
C CYS A 141 5.36 -1.39 -3.71
N THR A 142 6.23 -1.85 -2.81
CA THR A 142 7.69 -1.66 -2.96
C THR A 142 8.31 -2.73 -3.85
N ASN A 143 7.92 -3.98 -3.66
CA ASN A 143 8.56 -5.16 -4.27
C ASN A 143 7.57 -6.09 -5.01
N CYS A 144 6.27 -5.79 -4.97
CA CYS A 144 5.20 -6.58 -5.60
C CYS A 144 5.11 -8.03 -5.10
N THR A 145 5.54 -8.30 -3.87
CA THR A 145 5.31 -9.60 -3.22
C THR A 145 3.95 -9.61 -2.53
N ASP A 146 3.31 -10.78 -2.49
CA ASP A 146 2.16 -10.98 -1.62
C ASP A 146 2.57 -10.71 -0.16
N SER A 147 1.69 -10.04 0.57
CA SER A 147 1.84 -9.66 1.97
C SER A 147 0.48 -9.80 2.65
N HIS A 148 0.42 -9.48 3.94
CA HIS A 148 -0.83 -9.41 4.67
C HIS A 148 -0.75 -8.33 5.74
N VAL A 149 -1.88 -7.70 6.01
CA VAL A 149 -2.03 -6.76 7.13
C VAL A 149 -2.90 -7.42 8.19
N VAL A 150 -2.44 -7.33 9.43
CA VAL A 150 -3.24 -7.67 10.61
C VAL A 150 -3.69 -6.38 11.30
N CYS A 151 -4.93 -6.34 11.75
CA CYS A 151 -5.45 -5.28 12.60
C CYS A 151 -6.29 -5.87 13.75
N PHE A 152 -6.63 -5.00 14.70
CA PHE A 152 -7.65 -5.26 15.70
C PHE A 152 -8.81 -4.30 15.46
N GLY A 153 -10.01 -4.84 15.32
CA GLY A 153 -11.24 -4.07 15.15
C GLY A 153 -12.06 -3.99 16.44
N TYR A 154 -12.73 -2.86 16.62
CA TYR A 154 -13.42 -2.49 17.86
C TYR A 154 -14.94 -2.62 17.77
N ASN A 155 -15.47 -2.93 16.59
CA ASN A 155 -16.89 -2.88 16.30
C ASN A 155 -17.58 -4.20 16.66
N CYS A 156 -17.63 -4.49 17.96
CA CYS A 156 -18.27 -5.68 18.53
C CYS A 156 -19.73 -5.37 18.92
N GLU A 157 -20.66 -6.24 18.58
CA GLU A 157 -22.11 -6.01 18.78
C GLU A 157 -22.58 -6.39 20.20
N SER A 158 -21.75 -7.06 20.99
CA SER A 158 -22.08 -7.48 22.36
C SER A 158 -20.83 -7.57 23.24
N SER A 159 -21.03 -7.52 24.55
CA SER A 159 -19.97 -7.74 25.54
C SER A 159 -19.29 -9.11 25.38
N ALA A 160 -20.06 -10.15 25.05
CA ALA A 160 -19.52 -11.48 24.80
C ALA A 160 -18.61 -11.53 23.55
N GLN A 161 -18.99 -10.82 22.47
CA GLN A 161 -18.13 -10.68 21.29
C GLN A 161 -16.87 -9.88 21.61
N TRP A 162 -16.99 -8.78 22.36
CA TRP A 162 -15.85 -7.98 22.81
C TRP A 162 -14.86 -8.80 23.65
N GLU A 163 -15.36 -9.56 24.63
CA GLU A 163 -14.54 -10.43 25.46
C GLU A 163 -13.78 -11.47 24.59
N THR A 164 -14.48 -12.08 23.64
CA THR A 164 -13.88 -13.02 22.68
C THR A 164 -12.80 -12.36 21.82
N ALA A 165 -13.04 -11.12 21.38
CA ALA A 165 -12.09 -10.32 20.61
C ALA A 165 -10.81 -10.04 21.42
N VAL A 166 -10.94 -9.58 22.68
CA VAL A 166 -9.80 -9.32 23.57
C VAL A 166 -9.03 -10.62 23.87
N GLN A 167 -9.71 -11.73 24.14
CA GLN A 167 -9.06 -13.04 24.28
C GLN A 167 -8.30 -13.46 23.00
N GLY A 168 -8.85 -13.15 21.83
CA GLY A 168 -8.19 -13.36 20.54
C GLY A 168 -6.91 -12.53 20.39
N LEU A 169 -6.96 -11.25 20.75
CA LEU A 169 -5.82 -10.35 20.78
C LEU A 169 -4.72 -10.85 21.72
N LEU A 170 -5.05 -11.23 22.95
CA LEU A 170 -4.07 -11.75 23.92
C LEU A 170 -3.39 -13.03 23.40
N ARG A 171 -4.15 -13.93 22.77
CA ARG A 171 -3.59 -15.13 22.12
C ARG A 171 -2.66 -14.75 20.96
N TYR A 172 -3.05 -13.76 20.15
CA TYR A 172 -2.23 -13.27 19.06
C TYR A 172 -0.90 -12.68 19.56
N ILE A 173 -0.94 -11.77 20.54
CA ILE A 173 0.25 -11.15 21.13
C ILE A 173 1.18 -12.21 21.73
N ASN A 174 0.63 -13.18 22.48
CA ASN A 174 1.40 -14.28 23.05
C ASN A 174 2.10 -15.14 21.99
N LYS A 175 1.43 -15.41 20.86
CA LYS A 175 2.03 -16.13 19.74
C LYS A 175 3.13 -15.30 19.08
N TRP A 176 2.87 -14.01 18.84
CA TRP A 176 3.83 -13.07 18.27
C TRP A 176 5.09 -12.92 19.14
N HIS A 177 4.93 -12.86 20.47
CA HIS A 177 6.05 -12.76 21.41
C HIS A 177 6.95 -14.01 21.41
N LYS A 178 6.41 -15.18 21.06
CA LYS A 178 7.14 -16.45 20.96
C LYS A 178 7.79 -16.66 19.59
N GLN A 179 7.60 -15.77 18.62
CA GLN A 179 8.28 -15.86 17.32
C GLN A 179 9.76 -15.52 17.47
N ASP A 180 10.60 -16.14 16.62
CA ASP A 180 12.03 -15.87 16.56
C ASP A 180 12.28 -14.38 16.23
N ASP A 181 13.11 -13.72 17.03
CA ASP A 181 13.48 -12.31 16.91
C ASP A 181 13.97 -11.94 15.51
N HIS A 182 14.61 -12.87 14.79
CA HIS A 182 15.10 -12.62 13.43
C HIS A 182 14.00 -12.55 12.36
N THR A 183 12.79 -13.02 12.67
CA THR A 183 11.64 -13.05 11.75
C THR A 183 10.46 -12.21 12.25
N ARG A 184 10.56 -11.69 13.47
CA ARG A 184 9.48 -10.97 14.14
C ARG A 184 9.31 -9.58 13.57
N THR A 185 8.26 -9.40 12.77
CA THR A 185 7.79 -8.08 12.35
C THR A 185 6.73 -7.60 13.33
N THR A 186 6.89 -6.39 13.90
CA THR A 186 5.89 -5.80 14.80
C THR A 186 4.69 -5.33 13.98
N PRO A 187 3.48 -5.85 14.22
CA PRO A 187 2.27 -5.36 13.57
C PRO A 187 2.04 -3.88 13.88
N ALA A 188 1.71 -3.11 12.85
CA ALA A 188 1.53 -1.66 12.98
C ALA A 188 0.48 -1.28 14.03
N PHE A 189 -0.57 -2.09 14.22
CA PHE A 189 -1.62 -1.81 15.20
C PHE A 189 -1.11 -1.91 16.66
N LEU A 190 -0.08 -2.73 16.93
CA LEU A 190 0.54 -2.81 18.27
C LEU A 190 1.40 -1.58 18.60
N MET A 191 1.77 -0.78 17.60
CA MET A 191 2.46 0.49 17.80
C MET A 191 1.49 1.66 18.04
N SER A 192 0.17 1.42 17.97
CA SER A 192 -0.83 2.46 18.24
C SER A 192 -0.84 2.82 19.74
N PRO A 193 -1.04 4.11 20.09
CA PRO A 193 -1.21 4.54 21.48
C PRO A 193 -2.23 3.71 22.26
N SER A 194 -3.29 3.23 21.59
CA SER A 194 -4.33 2.39 22.18
C SER A 194 -3.83 1.05 22.75
N PHE A 195 -2.62 0.61 22.41
CA PHE A 195 -2.02 -0.65 22.86
C PHE A 195 -0.82 -0.46 23.79
N THR A 196 -0.48 0.77 24.17
CA THR A 196 0.69 1.08 25.03
C THR A 196 0.64 0.39 26.39
N CYS A 197 -0.55 0.20 26.96
CA CYS A 197 -0.75 -0.57 28.19
C CYS A 197 -0.51 -2.09 28.06
N LEU A 198 -0.47 -2.61 26.82
CA LEU A 198 -0.25 -4.03 26.51
C LEU A 198 1.23 -4.33 26.20
N GLU A 199 2.14 -3.41 26.55
CA GLU A 199 3.56 -3.56 26.31
C GLU A 199 4.20 -4.77 27.03
N PRO A 200 5.32 -5.31 26.51
CA PRO A 200 5.97 -6.52 27.02
C PRO A 200 6.23 -6.62 28.53
N PRO A 201 6.64 -5.57 29.26
CA PRO A 201 6.83 -5.66 30.71
C PRO A 201 5.53 -5.91 31.48
N HIS A 202 4.36 -5.64 30.88
CA HIS A 202 3.05 -5.83 31.48
C HIS A 202 2.38 -7.15 31.06
N LEU A 203 2.83 -7.79 29.97
CA LEU A 203 2.24 -9.03 29.45
C LEU A 203 2.31 -10.22 30.40
N ALA A 204 3.29 -10.28 31.30
CA ALA A 204 3.48 -11.43 32.22
C ALA A 204 2.36 -11.57 33.26
N ASN A 205 1.64 -10.48 33.59
CA ASN A 205 0.59 -10.45 34.62
C ASN A 205 -0.75 -9.93 34.07
N LEU A 206 -0.92 -9.93 32.75
CA LEU A 206 -2.06 -9.30 32.10
C LEU A 206 -3.29 -10.24 32.14
N THR A 207 -4.30 -9.90 32.94
CA THR A 207 -5.60 -10.58 32.94
C THR A 207 -6.48 -10.08 31.80
N LEU A 208 -7.54 -10.83 31.48
CA LEU A 208 -8.53 -10.44 30.49
C LEU A 208 -9.22 -9.12 30.85
N GLU A 209 -9.54 -8.94 32.13
CA GLU A 209 -10.14 -7.72 32.67
C GLU A 209 -9.21 -6.53 32.48
N ASN A 210 -7.92 -6.65 32.83
CA ASN A 210 -6.94 -5.57 32.68
C ASN A 210 -6.76 -5.17 31.21
N ALA A 211 -6.75 -6.17 30.31
CA ALA A 211 -6.66 -5.93 28.87
C ALA A 211 -7.90 -5.20 28.33
N SER A 212 -9.09 -5.66 28.73
CA SER A 212 -10.36 -5.07 28.32
C SER A 212 -10.47 -3.63 28.84
N GLU A 213 -10.15 -3.39 30.10
CA GLU A 213 -10.21 -2.06 30.71
C GLU A 213 -9.30 -1.08 29.97
N CYS A 214 -8.07 -1.48 29.67
CA CYS A 214 -7.19 -0.63 28.90
C CYS A 214 -7.75 -0.30 27.50
N LEU A 215 -8.21 -1.31 26.77
CA LEU A 215 -8.68 -1.12 25.40
C LEU A 215 -9.96 -0.27 25.32
N THR A 216 -10.73 -0.16 26.41
CA THR A 216 -11.91 0.72 26.49
C THR A 216 -11.61 2.19 26.80
N GLN A 217 -10.35 2.54 27.15
CA GLN A 217 -9.97 3.93 27.45
C GLN A 217 -9.67 4.76 26.18
N HIS A 218 -9.76 4.16 24.99
CA HIS A 218 -9.45 4.76 23.68
C HIS A 218 -10.50 4.42 22.64
#